data_AF-A0A8S3FLM6-F1
#
_entry.id   AF-A0A8S3FLM6-F1
#
_cell.length_a   1.000
_cell.length_b   1.000
_cell.length_c   1.000
_cell.angle_alpha   90.00
_cell.angle_beta   90.00
_cell.angle_gamma   90.00
#
_symmetry.space_group_name_H-M   'P 1'
#
loop_
_entity.id
_entity.type
_entity.pdbx_description
1 polymer ?
#
loop_
_entity_poly.entity_id
_entity_poly.type
_entity_poly.pdbx_seq_one_letter_code
_entity_poly.pdbx_strand_id
1 'polypeptide(L)'
;MSTEASADKKISFYINEPPINSDVETFFVNYASIPSSTLREHLINIRQRAWEKRNYPCLGRWAFLDFSIQQSPIYQEILDQCKNHGATLIDFGCCLGQDVRQLVYDGVHLDRLRGYDLESFFIELGYELFCDGE
;
A
#
# COMPACT_ATOMS: atom_id res chain seq x y z
N MET A 1 34.00 17.31 17.47
CA MET A 1 32.77 17.28 18.29
C MET A 1 32.07 18.60 18.11
N SER A 2 30.85 18.55 17.57
CA SER A 2 29.71 19.46 17.80
C SER A 2 28.68 19.07 16.74
N THR A 3 27.82 18.14 17.14
CA THR A 3 26.63 17.72 16.41
C THR A 3 25.61 18.84 16.48
N GLU A 4 25.32 19.50 15.36
CA GLU A 4 24.11 20.32 15.24
C GLU A 4 22.98 19.41 14.78
N ALA A 5 22.04 19.18 15.70
CA ALA A 5 20.79 18.52 15.44
C ALA A 5 20.02 19.30 14.38
N SER A 6 19.77 18.65 13.23
CA SER A 6 18.87 19.17 12.20
C SER A 6 17.47 19.29 12.80
N ALA A 7 17.00 20.53 12.93
CA ALA A 7 15.66 20.83 13.42
C ALA A 7 14.59 20.09 12.61
N ASP A 8 13.77 19.30 13.30
CA ASP A 8 12.59 18.63 12.76
C ASP A 8 11.64 19.66 12.15
N LYS A 9 11.74 19.85 10.83
CA LYS A 9 10.65 20.41 10.05
C LYS A 9 9.48 19.43 10.23
N LYS A 10 8.50 19.79 11.07
CA LYS A 10 7.20 19.10 11.11
C LYS A 10 6.63 19.12 9.70
N ILE A 11 6.84 18.02 8.98
CA ILE A 11 6.27 17.82 7.67
C ILE A 11 4.76 17.72 7.90
N SER A 12 4.01 18.70 7.40
CA SER A 12 2.58 18.91 7.73
C SER A 12 1.67 17.73 7.38
N PHE A 13 2.18 16.77 6.61
CA PHE A 13 1.47 15.59 6.14
C PHE A 13 1.97 14.28 6.76
N TYR A 14 2.76 14.31 7.83
CA TYR A 14 3.16 13.10 8.56
C TYR A 14 2.23 12.83 9.75
N ILE A 15 1.36 11.82 9.62
CA ILE A 15 0.37 11.42 10.64
C ILE A 15 0.95 10.26 11.43
N ASN A 16 1.21 10.41 12.73
CA ASN A 16 1.93 9.38 13.49
C ASN A 16 1.24 8.01 13.50
N GLU A 17 -0.07 7.97 13.75
CA GLU A 17 -0.83 6.73 13.92
C GLU A 17 -1.45 6.25 12.60
N PRO A 18 -1.40 4.94 12.28
CA PRO A 18 -2.10 4.39 11.14
C PRO A 18 -3.62 4.43 11.37
N PRO A 19 -4.42 4.82 10.35
CA PRO A 19 -5.88 4.81 10.43
C PRO A 19 -6.43 3.38 10.26
N ILE A 20 -6.15 2.49 11.21
CA ILE A 20 -6.63 1.10 11.18
C ILE A 20 -8.12 1.10 11.53
N ASN A 21 -8.96 0.94 10.51
CA ASN A 21 -10.40 0.69 10.65
C ASN A 21 -10.70 -0.80 10.39
N SER A 22 -11.98 -1.19 10.47
CA SER A 22 -12.41 -2.58 10.25
C SER A 22 -12.02 -3.14 8.88
N ASP A 23 -12.04 -2.31 7.85
CA ASP A 23 -11.81 -2.74 6.47
C ASP A 23 -10.33 -3.00 6.23
N VAL A 24 -9.47 -2.10 6.73
CA VAL A 24 -8.00 -2.29 6.75
C VAL A 24 -7.65 -3.56 7.53
N GLU A 25 -8.18 -3.71 8.73
CA GLU A 25 -7.89 -4.89 9.55
C GLU A 25 -8.33 -6.18 8.87
N THR A 26 -9.56 -6.21 8.35
CA THR A 26 -10.11 -7.38 7.62
C THR A 26 -9.27 -7.71 6.39
N PHE A 27 -8.87 -6.71 5.61
CA PHE A 27 -8.03 -6.91 4.44
C PHE A 27 -6.70 -7.56 4.81
N PHE A 28 -5.95 -6.99 5.76
CA PHE A 28 -4.63 -7.52 6.11
C PHE A 28 -4.68 -8.87 6.82
N VAL A 29 -5.71 -9.13 7.62
CA VAL A 29 -5.92 -10.45 8.24
C VAL A 29 -6.22 -11.51 7.16
N ASN A 30 -7.10 -11.21 6.20
CA ASN A 30 -7.55 -12.20 5.23
C ASN A 30 -6.58 -12.37 4.05
N TYR A 31 -5.98 -11.28 3.57
CA TYR A 31 -5.07 -11.29 2.42
C TYR A 31 -3.64 -11.65 2.84
N ALA A 32 -3.08 -10.88 3.77
CA ALA A 32 -1.67 -10.99 4.16
C ALA A 32 -1.44 -11.96 5.33
N SER A 33 -2.51 -12.54 5.90
CA SER A 33 -2.44 -13.43 7.07
C SER A 33 -1.77 -12.79 8.30
N ILE A 34 -1.87 -11.46 8.43
CA ILE A 34 -1.27 -10.72 9.56
C ILE A 34 -2.30 -10.60 10.68
N PRO A 35 -2.02 -11.11 11.91
CA PRO A 35 -2.93 -10.96 13.03
C PRO A 35 -3.17 -9.49 13.41
N SER A 36 -4.41 -9.14 13.81
CA SER A 36 -4.75 -7.78 14.27
C SER A 36 -3.85 -7.28 15.40
N SER A 37 -3.38 -8.19 16.28
CA SER A 37 -2.50 -7.84 17.41
C SER A 37 -1.11 -7.34 16.98
N THR A 38 -0.62 -7.72 15.80
CA THR A 38 0.71 -7.33 15.29
C THR A 38 0.62 -6.36 14.10
N LEU A 39 -0.58 -6.16 13.53
CA LEU A 39 -0.80 -5.32 12.36
C LEU A 39 -0.28 -3.89 12.54
N ARG A 40 -0.59 -3.23 13.67
CA ARG A 40 -0.16 -1.84 13.90
C ARG A 40 1.37 -1.68 13.86
N GLU A 41 2.09 -2.58 14.52
CA GLU A 41 3.55 -2.54 14.56
C GLU A 41 4.15 -2.78 13.17
N HIS A 42 3.60 -3.75 12.44
CA HIS A 42 3.99 -4.05 11.07
C HIS A 42 3.83 -2.83 10.13
N LEU A 43 2.66 -2.19 10.15
CA LEU A 43 2.38 -1.00 9.33
C LEU A 43 3.33 0.15 9.65
N ILE A 44 3.61 0.40 10.93
CA ILE A 44 4.55 1.44 11.36
C ILE A 44 5.97 1.13 10.86
N ASN A 45 6.44 -0.11 11.00
CA ASN A 45 7.77 -0.52 10.54
C ASN A 45 7.92 -0.31 9.02
N ILE A 46 6.97 -0.81 8.24
CA ILE A 46 6.96 -0.66 6.78
C ILE A 46 6.99 0.82 6.40
N ARG A 47 6.08 1.63 6.95
CA ARG A 47 6.03 3.05 6.60
C ARG A 47 7.31 3.78 6.99
N GLN A 48 7.88 3.49 8.15
CA GLN A 48 9.10 4.16 8.60
C GLN A 48 10.24 3.93 7.60
N ARG A 49 10.44 2.68 7.15
CA ARG A 49 11.42 2.33 6.12
C ARG A 49 11.13 3.01 4.78
N ALA A 50 9.87 3.06 4.37
CA ALA A 50 9.44 3.78 3.17
C ALA A 50 9.77 5.28 3.25
N TRP A 51 9.49 5.90 4.41
CA TRP A 51 9.69 7.31 4.68
C TRP A 51 11.17 7.69 4.70
N GLU A 52 12.03 6.87 5.33
CA GLU A 52 13.48 7.04 5.31
C GLU A 52 14.06 7.07 3.89
N LYS A 53 13.47 6.30 2.95
CA LYS A 53 13.85 6.31 1.54
C LYS A 53 13.35 7.58 0.82
N ARG A 54 12.07 7.93 0.97
CA ARG A 54 11.45 9.15 0.41
C ARG A 54 10.35 9.67 1.32
N ASN A 55 10.37 10.98 1.59
CA ASN A 55 9.32 11.68 2.35
C ASN A 55 8.08 11.99 1.47
N TYR A 56 7.51 10.99 0.80
CA TYR A 56 6.34 11.20 -0.06
C TYR A 56 5.06 11.46 0.74
N PRO A 57 4.23 12.45 0.36
CA PRO A 57 3.02 12.76 1.11
C PRO A 57 2.03 11.60 1.24
N CYS A 58 1.97 10.68 0.27
CA CYS A 58 1.16 9.47 0.34
C CYS A 58 1.59 8.54 1.49
N LEU A 59 2.89 8.37 1.71
CA LEU A 59 3.44 7.57 2.81
C LEU A 59 3.11 8.22 4.16
N GLY A 60 3.34 9.53 4.29
CA GLY A 60 3.10 10.26 5.53
C GLY A 60 1.64 10.25 5.98
N ARG A 61 0.71 10.20 5.02
CA ARG A 61 -0.74 10.15 5.26
C ARG A 61 -1.34 8.76 5.25
N TRP A 62 -0.54 7.70 5.13
CA TRP A 62 -1.02 6.32 5.05
C TRP A 62 -1.94 6.03 3.86
N ALA A 63 -1.75 6.70 2.71
CA ALA A 63 -2.63 6.54 1.55
C ALA A 63 -2.69 5.10 1.01
N PHE A 64 -1.68 4.27 1.29
CA PHE A 64 -1.67 2.85 0.96
C PHE A 64 -2.64 2.00 1.81
N LEU A 65 -3.31 2.60 2.79
CA LEU A 65 -4.37 1.97 3.60
C LEU A 65 -5.78 2.47 3.23
N ASP A 66 -5.89 3.45 2.33
CA ASP A 66 -7.18 4.06 1.98
C ASP A 66 -8.00 3.22 0.97
N PHE A 67 -7.36 2.25 0.30
CA PHE A 67 -7.95 1.40 -0.75
C PHE A 67 -8.81 2.19 -1.77
N SER A 68 -8.32 3.38 -2.15
CA SER A 68 -9.11 4.37 -2.89
C SER A 68 -9.61 3.88 -4.25
N ILE A 69 -8.96 2.87 -4.85
CA ILE A 69 -9.43 2.27 -6.10
C ILE A 69 -10.87 1.73 -5.97
N GLN A 70 -11.25 1.19 -4.80
CA GLN A 70 -12.61 0.67 -4.56
C GLN A 70 -13.67 1.78 -4.57
N GLN A 71 -13.25 3.01 -4.29
CA GLN A 71 -14.14 4.18 -4.25
C GLN A 71 -14.35 4.77 -5.66
N SER A 72 -13.64 4.26 -6.67
CA SER A 72 -13.83 4.67 -8.06
C SER A 72 -15.24 4.31 -8.54
N PRO A 73 -15.98 5.24 -9.20
CA PRO A 73 -17.33 4.96 -9.70
C PRO A 73 -17.36 3.85 -10.77
N ILE A 74 -16.21 3.54 -11.37
CA ILE A 74 -16.05 2.50 -12.39
C ILE A 74 -15.38 1.23 -11.83
N TYR A 75 -15.23 1.08 -10.51
CA TYR A 75 -14.50 -0.06 -9.94
C TYR A 75 -15.12 -1.41 -10.32
N GLN A 76 -16.46 -1.50 -10.32
CA GLN A 76 -17.16 -2.73 -10.74
C GLN A 76 -16.94 -3.05 -12.23
N GLU A 77 -16.86 -2.02 -13.08
CA GLU A 77 -16.51 -2.20 -14.50
C GLU A 77 -15.07 -2.69 -14.65
N ILE A 78 -14.13 -2.15 -13.88
CA ILE A 78 -12.73 -2.61 -13.86
C ILE A 78 -12.65 -4.09 -13.48
N LEU A 79 -13.37 -4.52 -12.43
CA LEU A 79 -13.40 -5.91 -11.99
C LEU A 79 -13.95 -6.83 -13.08
N ASP A 80 -15.07 -6.46 -13.69
CA ASP A 80 -15.71 -7.23 -14.77
C ASP A 80 -14.79 -7.35 -15.99
N GLN A 81 -14.19 -6.24 -16.42
CA GLN A 81 -13.25 -6.22 -17.54
C GLN A 81 -12.05 -7.14 -17.31
N CYS A 82 -11.47 -7.12 -16.11
CA CYS A 82 -10.30 -7.95 -15.81
C CYS A 82 -10.66 -9.43 -15.65
N LYS A 83 -11.80 -9.75 -15.00
CA LYS A 83 -12.20 -11.13 -14.72
C LYS A 83 -12.81 -11.84 -15.91
N ASN A 84 -13.66 -11.15 -16.66
CA ASN A 84 -14.54 -11.78 -17.65
C ASN A 84 -14.19 -11.43 -19.09
N HIS A 85 -13.52 -10.29 -19.32
CA HIS A 85 -13.21 -9.79 -20.66
C HIS A 85 -11.70 -9.78 -20.99
N GLY A 86 -10.87 -10.22 -20.06
CA GLY A 86 -9.43 -10.39 -20.28
C GLY A 86 -8.63 -9.08 -20.33
N ALA A 87 -9.20 -7.97 -19.87
CA ALA A 87 -8.49 -6.72 -19.73
C ALA A 87 -7.30 -6.86 -18.77
N THR A 88 -6.26 -6.06 -18.99
CA THR A 88 -5.11 -5.95 -18.09
C THR A 88 -5.11 -4.55 -17.48
N LEU A 89 -5.11 -4.47 -16.14
CA LEU A 89 -4.96 -3.21 -15.43
C LEU A 89 -3.49 -2.92 -15.18
N ILE A 90 -3.11 -1.66 -15.42
CA ILE A 90 -1.76 -1.16 -15.17
C ILE A 90 -1.85 -0.02 -14.16
N ASP A 91 -1.17 -0.19 -13.04
CA ASP A 91 -1.02 0.80 -11.97
C ASP A 91 0.36 1.47 -12.08
N PHE A 92 0.38 2.75 -12.48
CA PHE A 92 1.60 3.53 -12.63
C PHE A 92 1.85 4.41 -11.40
N GLY A 93 3.04 4.28 -10.81
CA GLY A 93 3.32 4.84 -9.51
C GLY A 93 2.65 4.05 -8.39
N CYS A 94 2.70 2.71 -8.50
CA CYS A 94 1.98 1.81 -7.60
C CYS A 94 2.50 1.87 -6.15
N CYS A 95 3.67 2.47 -5.91
CA CYS A 95 4.31 2.56 -4.60
C CYS A 95 4.44 1.18 -3.95
N LEU A 96 3.69 0.91 -2.87
CA LEU A 96 3.70 -0.38 -2.17
C LEU A 96 2.78 -1.42 -2.83
N GLY A 97 2.03 -1.04 -3.87
CA GLY A 97 1.21 -1.94 -4.70
C GLY A 97 -0.12 -2.35 -4.06
N GLN A 98 -0.72 -1.48 -3.24
CA GLN A 98 -1.99 -1.75 -2.55
C GLN A 98 -3.16 -1.96 -3.51
N ASP A 99 -3.26 -1.21 -4.61
CA ASP A 99 -4.42 -1.27 -5.52
C ASP A 99 -4.43 -2.57 -6.33
N VAL A 100 -3.23 -3.03 -6.74
CA VAL A 100 -3.06 -4.37 -7.35
C VAL A 100 -3.57 -5.45 -6.41
N ARG A 101 -3.18 -5.40 -5.13
CA ARG A 101 -3.53 -6.44 -4.15
C ARG A 101 -5.00 -6.38 -3.74
N GLN A 102 -5.59 -5.19 -3.76
CA GLN A 102 -7.02 -5.01 -3.62
C GLN A 102 -7.79 -5.72 -4.74
N LEU A 103 -7.36 -5.58 -5.99
CA LEU A 103 -7.97 -6.27 -7.13
C LEU A 103 -7.80 -7.80 -7.02
N VAL A 104 -6.64 -8.28 -6.57
CA VAL A 104 -6.44 -9.72 -6.29
C VAL A 104 -7.37 -10.22 -5.20
N TYR A 105 -7.48 -9.49 -4.08
CA TYR A 105 -8.39 -9.81 -2.99
C TYR A 105 -9.84 -9.89 -3.46
N ASP A 106 -10.24 -8.99 -4.36
CA ASP A 106 -11.57 -9.00 -4.96
C ASP A 106 -11.72 -10.06 -6.07
N GLY A 107 -10.70 -10.88 -6.36
CA GLY A 107 -10.76 -12.05 -7.22
C GLY A 107 -10.28 -11.86 -8.66
N VAL A 108 -9.56 -10.78 -8.96
CA VAL A 108 -8.87 -10.62 -10.25
C VAL A 108 -7.62 -11.50 -10.25
N HIS A 109 -7.42 -12.26 -11.33
CA HIS A 109 -6.23 -13.09 -11.45
C HIS A 109 -4.96 -12.24 -11.65
N LEU A 110 -3.87 -12.60 -10.97
CA LEU A 110 -2.62 -11.82 -10.92
C LEU A 110 -1.99 -11.59 -12.31
N ASP A 111 -2.21 -12.49 -13.26
CA ASP A 111 -1.71 -12.34 -14.64
C ASP A 111 -2.28 -11.11 -15.37
N ARG A 112 -3.42 -10.56 -14.91
CA ARG A 112 -4.10 -9.36 -15.44
C ARG A 112 -3.67 -8.05 -14.77
N LEU A 113 -2.75 -8.10 -13.82
CA LEU A 113 -2.38 -6.92 -13.03
C LEU A 113 -0.90 -6.61 -13.19
N ARG A 114 -0.57 -5.35 -13.44
CA ARG A 114 0.82 -4.88 -13.50
C ARG A 114 0.95 -3.60 -12.68
N GLY A 115 1.86 -3.61 -11.71
CA GLY A 115 2.26 -2.41 -10.98
C GLY A 115 3.65 -1.98 -11.43
N TYR A 116 3.83 -0.68 -11.64
CA TYR A 116 5.13 -0.09 -11.96
C TYR A 116 5.41 1.08 -11.03
N ASP A 117 6.61 1.12 -10.49
CA ASP A 117 7.16 2.26 -9.78
C ASP A 117 8.60 2.49 -10.24
N LEU A 118 9.11 3.72 -10.09
CA LEU A 118 10.46 4.06 -10.49
C LEU A 118 11.51 3.49 -9.53
N GLU A 119 11.14 3.27 -8.27
CA GLU A 119 12.04 2.81 -7.21
C GLU A 119 11.68 1.38 -6.82
N SER A 120 12.52 0.40 -7.19
CA SER A 120 12.28 -1.02 -6.88
C SER A 120 12.10 -1.27 -5.38
N PHE A 121 12.73 -0.45 -4.54
CA PHE A 121 12.61 -0.50 -3.09
C PHE A 121 11.15 -0.46 -2.60
N PHE A 122 10.26 0.33 -3.23
CA PHE A 122 8.85 0.37 -2.81
C PHE A 122 8.10 -0.90 -3.21
N ILE A 123 8.47 -1.49 -4.35
CA ILE A 123 7.91 -2.77 -4.81
C ILE A 123 8.34 -3.90 -3.86
N GLU A 124 9.63 -3.97 -3.53
CA GLU A 124 10.20 -4.92 -2.56
C GLU A 124 9.54 -4.77 -1.19
N LEU A 125 9.40 -3.54 -0.70
CA LEU A 125 8.75 -3.26 0.58
C LEU A 125 7.25 -3.55 0.56
N GLY A 126 6.60 -3.45 -0.61
CA GLY A 126 5.23 -3.91 -0.82
C GLY A 126 5.10 -5.41 -0.59
N TYR A 127 6.02 -6.22 -1.13
CA TYR A 127 6.02 -7.67 -0.87
C TYR A 127 6.15 -8.00 0.62
N GLU A 128 6.95 -7.23 1.36
CA GLU A 128 7.04 -7.37 2.82
C GLU A 128 5.76 -6.90 3.53
N LEU A 129 5.15 -5.80 3.10
CA LEU A 129 3.91 -5.26 3.66
C LEU A 129 2.77 -6.29 3.60
N PHE A 130 2.65 -6.99 2.48
CA PHE A 130 1.56 -7.92 2.23
C PHE A 130 1.93 -9.39 2.41
N CYS A 131 3.17 -9.67 2.83
CA CYS A 131 3.69 -11.02 3.09
C CYS A 131 3.54 -11.96 1.88
N ASP A 132 3.74 -11.43 0.67
CA ASP A 132 3.50 -12.13 -0.60
C ASP A 132 4.71 -12.12 -1.56
N GLY A 133 5.90 -11.84 -1.02
CA GLY A 133 7.17 -12.03 -1.73
C GLY A 133 7.60 -13.50 -1.76
N GLU A 134 8.29 -13.90 -2.83
CA GLU A 134 8.92 -15.23 -2.96
C GLU A 134 10.04 -15.47 -1.93
#